data_AF-A0A2V5TSR3-F1
#
_entry.id   AF-A0A2V5TSR3-F1
#
_cell.length_a   1.000
_cell.length_b   1.000
_cell.length_c   1.000
_cell.angle_alpha   90.00
_cell.angle_beta   90.00
_cell.angle_gamma   90.00
#
_symmetry.space_group_name_H-M   'P 1'
#
loop_
_entity.id
_entity.type
_entity.pdbx_description
1 polymer ?
#
loop_
_entity_poly.entity_id
_entity_poly.type
_entity_poly.pdbx_seq_one_letter_code
_entity_poly.pdbx_strand_id
1 'polypeptide(L)'
;YLRATEHLTVTNCVLTTACNALKLGTESSGGFKDILFNNCSIFSDLERWRGRRATSGLSLEMVDGGALERVGVSNLIMRDVRAPIFVRLGNRGRAQTEAHPQHLRDISISDVVATGAELASSISGIAGFPVTGLTLKNLRVTARGGGKPELALRPVPEREKEYPDAGRFGDLPAYGLYCRHLDGLVLDGINLDFEEPDSRPAIVLDDVANADLRALAAKPPEGDGPVVRLQNVRDSFVQGCRALAGTRTWAALAGAQTAHVHEAGNDFSQATKPFELAGDVPLGAFKIESSAGR
;
A
#
# COMPACT_ATOMS: atom_id res chain seq x y z
N TYR A 1 25.63 1.51 -18.57
CA TYR A 1 24.25 2.02 -18.55
C TYR A 1 23.88 2.43 -17.13
N LEU A 2 24.34 3.60 -16.67
CA LEU A 2 24.19 4.04 -15.27
C LEU A 2 23.57 5.45 -15.15
N ARG A 3 23.09 6.02 -16.27
CA ARG A 3 22.42 7.32 -16.23
C ARG A 3 20.94 7.11 -15.88
N ALA A 4 20.45 7.89 -14.93
CA ALA A 4 19.04 7.90 -14.57
C ALA A 4 18.17 8.45 -15.69
N THR A 5 16.94 7.95 -15.77
CA THR A 5 15.88 8.64 -16.50
C THR A 5 15.37 9.77 -15.62
N GLU A 6 15.45 11.00 -16.12
CA GLU A 6 15.16 12.19 -15.33
C GLU A 6 14.35 13.24 -16.09
N HIS A 7 13.63 14.08 -15.35
CA HIS A 7 12.85 15.23 -15.88
C HIS A 7 11.76 14.81 -16.87
N LEU A 8 10.91 13.87 -16.44
CA LEU A 8 9.88 13.27 -17.29
C LEU A 8 8.47 13.59 -16.76
N THR A 9 7.60 14.07 -17.64
CA THR A 9 6.18 14.27 -17.35
C THR A 9 5.32 13.47 -18.33
N VAL A 10 4.39 12.67 -17.81
CA VAL A 10 3.29 12.06 -18.57
C VAL A 10 1.98 12.64 -18.07
N THR A 11 1.19 13.22 -18.96
CA THR A 11 -0.08 13.83 -18.58
C THR A 11 -1.16 13.74 -19.65
N ASN A 12 -2.42 13.85 -19.23
CA ASN A 12 -3.60 13.90 -20.11
C ASN A 12 -3.75 12.66 -21.00
N CYS A 13 -3.44 11.49 -20.44
CA CYS A 13 -3.46 10.23 -21.19
C CYS A 13 -4.70 9.38 -20.86
N VAL A 14 -5.21 8.71 -21.89
CA VAL A 14 -6.22 7.65 -21.76
C VAL A 14 -5.53 6.33 -22.12
N LEU A 15 -5.40 5.42 -21.16
CA LEU A 15 -4.55 4.23 -21.25
C LEU A 15 -5.36 2.94 -21.15
N THR A 16 -4.99 1.97 -21.98
CA THR A 16 -5.44 0.58 -21.85
C THR A 16 -4.30 -0.38 -22.21
N THR A 17 -4.16 -1.47 -21.45
CA THR A 17 -3.08 -2.46 -21.61
C THR A 17 -3.45 -3.78 -20.94
N ALA A 18 -2.74 -4.85 -21.28
CA ALA A 18 -2.74 -6.12 -20.54
C ALA A 18 -1.61 -6.21 -19.49
N CYS A 19 -0.80 -5.15 -19.35
CA CYS A 19 0.39 -5.09 -18.49
C CYS A 19 0.25 -3.94 -17.47
N ASN A 20 1.36 -3.32 -17.04
CA ASN A 20 1.34 -2.14 -16.17
C ASN A 20 1.11 -0.87 -17.01
N ALA A 21 0.16 -0.02 -16.63
CA ALA A 21 -0.23 1.15 -17.43
C ALA A 21 0.78 2.30 -17.32
N LEU A 22 1.11 2.74 -16.10
CA LEU A 22 2.17 3.69 -15.81
C LEU A 22 3.28 2.97 -15.05
N LYS A 23 4.49 2.90 -15.62
CA LYS A 23 5.56 2.06 -15.08
C LYS A 23 6.93 2.72 -15.10
N LEU A 24 7.65 2.61 -13.98
CA LEU A 24 9.10 2.75 -13.90
C LEU A 24 9.70 1.39 -13.54
N GLY A 25 10.66 0.89 -14.34
CA GLY A 25 11.22 -0.47 -14.26
C GLY A 25 10.90 -1.35 -15.50
N THR A 26 11.25 -2.63 -15.56
CA THR A 26 11.94 -3.41 -14.50
C THR A 26 13.45 -3.24 -14.54
N GLU A 27 13.98 -2.95 -15.72
CA GLU A 27 15.37 -2.60 -16.00
C GLU A 27 15.67 -1.27 -15.29
N SER A 28 16.05 -1.39 -14.02
CA SER A 28 16.05 -0.28 -13.06
C SER A 28 17.46 0.15 -12.64
N SER A 29 18.49 -0.36 -13.32
CA SER A 29 19.90 -0.12 -12.97
C SER A 29 20.37 1.33 -13.15
N GLY A 30 19.75 2.08 -14.07
CA GLY A 30 20.05 3.50 -14.27
C GLY A 30 19.39 4.41 -13.22
N GLY A 31 18.27 3.98 -12.64
CA GLY A 31 17.45 4.79 -11.73
C GLY A 31 16.48 5.75 -12.41
N PHE A 32 15.65 6.39 -11.59
CA PHE A 32 14.57 7.30 -11.99
C PHE A 32 14.49 8.50 -11.04
N LYS A 33 14.38 9.71 -11.59
CA LYS A 33 14.51 10.93 -10.80
C LYS A 33 13.63 12.04 -11.37
N ASP A 34 12.92 12.81 -10.53
CA ASP A 34 12.13 13.97 -10.97
C ASP A 34 11.11 13.60 -12.06
N ILE A 35 10.16 12.72 -11.70
CA ILE A 35 9.15 12.18 -12.62
C ILE A 35 7.74 12.55 -12.14
N LEU A 36 6.89 12.99 -13.08
CA LEU A 36 5.50 13.32 -12.86
C LEU A 36 4.57 12.47 -13.74
N PHE A 37 3.61 11.78 -13.11
CA PHE A 37 2.44 11.22 -13.77
C PHE A 37 1.18 11.95 -13.31
N ASN A 38 0.46 12.62 -14.21
CA ASN A 38 -0.67 13.46 -13.81
C ASN A 38 -1.85 13.41 -14.78
N ASN A 39 -3.07 13.32 -14.26
CA ASN A 39 -4.30 13.42 -15.05
C ASN A 39 -4.41 12.33 -16.13
N CYS A 40 -4.50 11.07 -15.69
CA CYS A 40 -4.62 9.92 -16.59
C CYS A 40 -5.83 9.06 -16.22
N SER A 41 -6.53 8.57 -17.25
CA SER A 41 -7.56 7.53 -17.08
C SER A 41 -7.05 6.18 -17.59
N ILE A 42 -7.29 5.13 -16.82
CA ILE A 42 -6.78 3.78 -17.08
C ILE A 42 -7.96 2.82 -17.05
N PHE A 43 -8.11 2.01 -18.09
CA PHE A 43 -9.14 0.97 -18.11
C PHE A 43 -8.67 -0.31 -18.81
N SER A 44 -9.21 -1.44 -18.37
CA SER A 44 -8.98 -2.74 -19.03
C SER A 44 -10.00 -2.97 -20.15
N ASP A 45 -9.52 -3.02 -21.39
CA ASP A 45 -10.30 -3.45 -22.56
C ASP A 45 -10.15 -4.97 -22.73
N LEU A 46 -11.12 -5.72 -22.21
CA LEU A 46 -11.08 -7.18 -22.19
C LEU A 46 -11.19 -7.79 -23.59
N GLU A 47 -11.87 -7.13 -24.54
CA GLU A 47 -11.97 -7.62 -25.91
C GLU A 47 -10.59 -7.52 -26.59
N ARG A 48 -9.99 -6.32 -26.54
CA ARG A 48 -8.68 -6.06 -27.12
C ARG A 48 -7.59 -6.95 -26.53
N TRP A 49 -7.65 -7.22 -25.23
CA TRP A 49 -6.60 -7.93 -24.50
C TRP A 49 -6.92 -9.40 -24.19
N ARG A 50 -7.92 -9.98 -24.85
CA ARG A 50 -8.31 -11.40 -24.76
C ARG A 50 -8.60 -11.84 -23.32
N GLY A 51 -9.45 -11.07 -22.64
CA GLY A 51 -9.88 -11.29 -21.26
C GLY A 51 -8.87 -10.84 -20.20
N ARG A 52 -7.71 -10.30 -20.59
CA ARG A 52 -6.68 -9.85 -19.62
C ARG A 52 -6.91 -8.39 -19.23
N ARG A 53 -6.76 -8.13 -17.93
CA ARG A 53 -6.76 -6.79 -17.35
C ARG A 53 -5.34 -6.24 -17.28
N ALA A 54 -5.23 -4.92 -17.15
CA ALA A 54 -3.97 -4.29 -16.79
C ALA A 54 -3.47 -4.84 -15.44
N THR A 55 -2.26 -5.40 -15.40
CA THR A 55 -1.61 -5.91 -14.19
C THR A 55 -1.58 -4.85 -13.09
N SER A 56 -1.23 -3.62 -13.42
CA SER A 56 -1.29 -2.51 -12.49
C SER A 56 -1.67 -1.19 -13.15
N GLY A 57 -2.27 -0.29 -12.37
CA GLY A 57 -2.48 1.09 -12.76
C GLY A 57 -1.16 1.88 -12.71
N LEU A 58 -0.51 1.85 -11.55
CA LEU A 58 0.81 2.43 -11.31
C LEU A 58 1.79 1.35 -10.82
N SER A 59 2.98 1.29 -11.42
CA SER A 59 4.08 0.41 -11.03
C SER A 59 5.38 1.18 -10.84
N LEU A 60 5.95 1.15 -9.64
CA LEU A 60 7.28 1.66 -9.34
C LEU A 60 8.17 0.49 -8.89
N GLU A 61 9.04 0.00 -9.77
CA GLU A 61 9.72 -1.30 -9.62
C GLU A 61 11.24 -1.15 -9.66
N MET A 62 11.86 -1.01 -8.49
CA MET A 62 13.31 -0.86 -8.32
C MET A 62 13.91 -2.17 -7.82
N VAL A 63 14.51 -2.94 -8.72
CA VAL A 63 15.01 -4.29 -8.41
C VAL A 63 16.43 -4.57 -8.89
N ASP A 64 16.98 -3.74 -9.79
CA ASP A 64 18.31 -3.93 -10.38
C ASP A 64 19.36 -2.94 -9.85
N GLY A 65 19.14 -2.39 -8.65
CA GLY A 65 20.15 -1.63 -7.92
C GLY A 65 20.34 -0.17 -8.33
N GLY A 66 19.42 0.41 -9.11
CA GLY A 66 19.34 1.86 -9.30
C GLY A 66 18.41 2.52 -8.28
N ALA A 67 18.55 3.84 -8.13
CA ALA A 67 17.77 4.65 -7.20
C ALA A 67 16.49 5.21 -7.84
N LEU A 68 15.43 5.37 -7.04
CA LEU A 68 14.24 6.12 -7.40
C LEU A 68 13.96 7.21 -6.35
N GLU A 69 13.88 8.46 -6.79
CA GLU A 69 13.58 9.60 -5.91
C GLU A 69 12.77 10.70 -6.61
N ARG A 70 11.91 11.38 -5.84
CA ARG A 70 11.07 12.52 -6.26
C ARG A 70 10.15 12.15 -7.43
N VAL A 71 9.18 11.29 -7.11
CA VAL A 71 8.11 10.88 -8.04
C VAL A 71 6.77 11.41 -7.55
N GLY A 72 6.14 12.24 -8.38
CA GLY A 72 4.79 12.75 -8.15
C GLY A 72 3.78 12.01 -9.01
N VAL A 73 2.67 11.57 -8.41
CA VAL A 73 1.54 10.97 -9.10
C VAL A 73 0.25 11.63 -8.62
N SER A 74 -0.58 12.13 -9.53
CA SER A 74 -1.86 12.70 -9.15
C SER A 74 -2.96 12.59 -10.21
N ASN A 75 -4.22 12.66 -9.76
CA ASN A 75 -5.42 12.67 -10.60
C ASN A 75 -5.51 11.43 -11.50
N LEU A 76 -5.65 10.25 -10.90
CA LEU A 76 -5.81 8.99 -11.63
C LEU A 76 -7.22 8.43 -11.45
N ILE A 77 -7.86 8.09 -12.57
CA ILE A 77 -9.10 7.30 -12.56
C ILE A 77 -8.81 5.95 -13.18
N MET A 78 -9.07 4.87 -12.44
CA MET A 78 -8.79 3.50 -12.86
C MET A 78 -10.07 2.66 -12.82
N ARG A 79 -10.31 1.91 -13.89
CA ARG A 79 -11.38 0.91 -13.93
C ARG A 79 -10.81 -0.43 -14.31
N ASP A 80 -11.16 -1.45 -13.52
CA ASP A 80 -10.92 -2.84 -13.88
C ASP A 80 -9.44 -3.22 -14.03
N VAL A 81 -8.54 -2.48 -13.37
CA VAL A 81 -7.11 -2.84 -13.22
C VAL A 81 -6.96 -3.92 -12.14
N ARG A 82 -5.93 -4.78 -12.22
CA ARG A 82 -5.73 -5.82 -11.20
C ARG A 82 -5.27 -5.20 -9.87
N ALA A 83 -4.11 -4.53 -9.87
CA ALA A 83 -3.60 -3.79 -8.70
C ALA A 83 -3.55 -2.28 -9.00
N PRO A 84 -4.30 -1.41 -8.29
CA PRO A 84 -4.25 0.03 -8.56
C PRO A 84 -2.84 0.63 -8.41
N ILE A 85 -2.16 0.34 -7.30
CA ILE A 85 -0.81 0.82 -7.01
C ILE A 85 0.09 -0.37 -6.64
N PHE A 86 1.23 -0.48 -7.31
CA PHE A 86 2.28 -1.44 -7.02
C PHE A 86 3.63 -0.72 -6.89
N VAL A 87 4.24 -0.80 -5.71
CA VAL A 87 5.56 -0.24 -5.42
C VAL A 87 6.43 -1.33 -4.82
N ARG A 88 7.59 -1.57 -5.44
CA ARG A 88 8.50 -2.64 -5.04
C ARG A 88 9.95 -2.16 -5.10
N LEU A 89 10.61 -2.19 -3.94
CA LEU A 89 12.06 -2.26 -3.86
C LEU A 89 12.45 -3.74 -3.70
N GLY A 90 13.44 -4.20 -4.46
CA GLY A 90 13.97 -5.56 -4.41
C GLY A 90 15.46 -5.61 -4.71
N ASN A 91 16.03 -6.81 -4.72
CA ASN A 91 17.46 -7.05 -4.83
C ASN A 91 17.78 -8.11 -5.91
N ARG A 92 17.16 -7.99 -7.09
CA ARG A 92 17.43 -8.85 -8.26
C ARG A 92 18.84 -8.60 -8.82
N GLY A 93 19.26 -7.33 -8.87
CA GLY A 93 20.64 -6.93 -9.14
C GLY A 93 21.19 -7.32 -10.51
N ARG A 94 20.36 -7.44 -11.56
CA ARG A 94 20.79 -7.99 -12.88
C ARG A 94 22.00 -7.27 -13.49
N ALA A 95 22.17 -5.98 -13.21
CA ALA A 95 23.24 -5.15 -13.75
C ALA A 95 24.42 -4.93 -12.78
N GLN A 96 24.49 -5.68 -11.68
CA GLN A 96 25.50 -5.52 -10.64
C GLN A 96 26.35 -6.79 -10.52
N THR A 97 27.64 -6.63 -10.22
CA THR A 97 28.52 -7.75 -9.86
C THR A 97 28.09 -8.36 -8.52
N GLU A 98 27.75 -7.51 -7.56
CA GLU A 98 27.14 -7.88 -6.29
C GLU A 98 25.82 -7.14 -6.14
N ALA A 99 24.73 -7.89 -5.92
CA ALA A 99 23.40 -7.32 -5.83
C ALA A 99 23.24 -6.48 -4.56
N HIS A 100 22.98 -5.19 -4.73
CA HIS A 100 22.76 -4.27 -3.63
C HIS A 100 21.66 -3.27 -3.99
N PRO A 101 20.56 -3.18 -3.21
CA PRO A 101 19.53 -2.18 -3.46
C PRO A 101 20.06 -0.76 -3.26
N GLN A 102 19.50 0.19 -3.98
CA GLN A 102 19.63 1.60 -3.63
C GLN A 102 18.35 2.02 -2.88
N HIS A 103 17.99 3.30 -2.95
CA HIS A 103 16.77 3.80 -2.32
C HIS A 103 15.58 3.86 -3.28
N LEU A 104 14.39 3.70 -2.72
CA LEU A 104 13.11 4.04 -3.33
C LEU A 104 12.43 5.00 -2.35
N ARG A 105 12.39 6.30 -2.69
CA ARG A 105 11.99 7.34 -1.75
C ARG A 105 11.31 8.55 -2.36
N ASP A 106 10.77 9.42 -1.50
CA ASP A 106 10.20 10.72 -1.86
C ASP A 106 9.11 10.59 -2.93
N ILE A 107 8.06 9.82 -2.60
CA ILE A 107 6.96 9.51 -3.49
C ILE A 107 5.67 10.12 -2.94
N SER A 108 4.98 10.90 -3.76
CA SER A 108 3.65 11.43 -3.45
C SER A 108 2.64 10.91 -4.47
N ILE A 109 1.64 10.14 -4.01
CA ILE A 109 0.53 9.66 -4.83
C ILE A 109 -0.75 10.25 -4.27
N SER A 110 -1.49 10.98 -5.09
CA SER A 110 -2.68 11.71 -4.64
C SER A 110 -3.86 11.63 -5.60
N ASP A 111 -5.08 11.76 -5.08
CA ASP A 111 -6.31 11.89 -5.86
C ASP A 111 -6.50 10.73 -6.86
N VAL A 112 -6.60 9.53 -6.29
CA VAL A 112 -6.74 8.27 -7.05
C VAL A 112 -8.10 7.65 -6.76
N VAL A 113 -8.86 7.37 -7.82
CA VAL A 113 -10.12 6.61 -7.75
C VAL A 113 -9.97 5.34 -8.58
N ALA A 114 -10.13 4.18 -7.95
CA ALA A 114 -10.06 2.88 -8.64
C ALA A 114 -11.27 2.01 -8.30
N THR A 115 -11.85 1.34 -9.30
CA THR A 115 -12.94 0.36 -9.12
C THR A 115 -12.64 -0.96 -9.80
N GLY A 116 -13.21 -2.04 -9.26
CA GLY A 116 -13.04 -3.40 -9.80
C GLY A 116 -11.62 -3.95 -9.63
N ALA A 117 -10.88 -3.50 -8.61
CA ALA A 117 -9.53 -3.99 -8.31
C ALA A 117 -9.55 -5.47 -7.90
N GLU A 118 -8.78 -6.32 -8.57
CA GLU A 118 -8.68 -7.75 -8.25
C GLU A 118 -7.73 -8.02 -7.08
N LEU A 119 -6.68 -7.23 -6.97
CA LEU A 119 -5.62 -7.37 -5.98
C LEU A 119 -5.55 -6.09 -5.14
N ALA A 120 -5.13 -6.25 -3.88
CA ALA A 120 -4.76 -5.09 -3.06
C ALA A 120 -3.62 -4.33 -3.72
N SER A 121 -3.62 -3.01 -3.53
CA SER A 121 -2.41 -2.23 -3.80
C SER A 121 -1.33 -2.64 -2.81
N SER A 122 -0.09 -2.74 -3.28
CA SER A 122 1.04 -3.11 -2.41
C SER A 122 2.22 -2.19 -2.55
N ILE A 123 2.83 -1.89 -1.41
CA ILE A 123 4.02 -1.06 -1.28
C ILE A 123 5.00 -1.84 -0.42
N SER A 124 6.13 -2.24 -0.98
CA SER A 124 7.04 -3.14 -0.28
C SER A 124 8.50 -2.77 -0.47
N GLY A 125 9.17 -2.50 0.65
CA GLY A 125 10.61 -2.57 0.76
C GLY A 125 11.10 -4.01 0.93
N ILE A 126 12.34 -4.16 1.37
CA ILE A 126 12.87 -5.42 1.89
C ILE A 126 13.50 -5.17 3.27
N ALA A 127 13.73 -6.21 4.04
CA ALA A 127 14.36 -6.08 5.35
C ALA A 127 15.70 -5.32 5.24
N GLY A 128 15.88 -4.28 6.06
CA GLY A 128 17.07 -3.40 6.04
C GLY A 128 17.09 -2.33 4.94
N PHE A 129 16.20 -2.40 3.95
CA PHE A 129 16.05 -1.41 2.88
C PHE A 129 14.58 -1.02 2.72
N PRO A 130 14.06 -0.16 3.61
CA PRO A 130 12.67 0.27 3.54
C PRO A 130 12.41 1.19 2.34
N VAL A 131 11.16 1.24 1.90
CA VAL A 131 10.67 2.37 1.11
C VAL A 131 10.52 3.56 2.04
N THR A 132 11.09 4.72 1.69
CA THR A 132 11.16 5.87 2.61
C THR A 132 10.41 7.10 2.10
N GLY A 133 9.62 7.76 2.95
CA GLY A 133 8.92 8.99 2.58
C GLY A 133 7.90 8.79 1.44
N LEU A 134 6.88 7.96 1.68
CA LEU A 134 5.78 7.74 0.74
C LEU A 134 4.47 8.27 1.31
N THR A 135 3.79 9.12 0.54
CA THR A 135 2.45 9.64 0.88
C THR A 135 1.41 9.09 -0.08
N LEU A 136 0.34 8.52 0.47
CA LEU A 136 -0.93 8.29 -0.22
C LEU A 136 -1.97 9.28 0.31
N LYS A 137 -2.50 10.13 -0.57
CA LYS A 137 -3.50 11.13 -0.21
C LYS A 137 -4.75 11.02 -1.08
N ASN A 138 -5.95 11.11 -0.49
CA ASN A 138 -7.22 11.07 -1.22
C ASN A 138 -7.33 9.84 -2.14
N LEU A 139 -7.19 8.64 -1.55
CA LEU A 139 -7.27 7.37 -2.27
C LEU A 139 -8.65 6.76 -2.04
N ARG A 140 -9.38 6.48 -3.12
CA ARG A 140 -10.63 5.72 -3.09
C ARG A 140 -10.50 4.46 -3.93
N VAL A 141 -10.58 3.29 -3.30
CA VAL A 141 -10.51 2.00 -4.00
C VAL A 141 -11.73 1.15 -3.64
N THR A 142 -12.43 0.67 -4.68
CA THR A 142 -13.42 -0.40 -4.56
C THR A 142 -12.82 -1.67 -5.16
N ALA A 143 -12.49 -2.62 -4.30
CA ALA A 143 -12.01 -3.95 -4.70
C ALA A 143 -13.18 -4.82 -5.18
N ARG A 144 -12.88 -5.87 -5.94
CA ARG A 144 -13.84 -6.93 -6.24
C ARG A 144 -14.21 -7.73 -5.01
N GLY A 145 -13.29 -7.86 -4.05
CA GLY A 145 -13.49 -8.61 -2.82
C GLY A 145 -13.40 -10.13 -3.02
N GLY A 146 -14.06 -10.90 -2.15
CA GLY A 146 -14.09 -12.37 -2.20
C GLY A 146 -12.98 -13.07 -1.42
N GLY A 147 -12.10 -12.33 -0.75
CA GLY A 147 -11.06 -12.89 0.10
C GLY A 147 -11.64 -13.66 1.30
N LYS A 148 -11.12 -14.85 1.58
CA LYS A 148 -11.57 -15.71 2.67
C LYS A 148 -10.74 -15.51 3.95
N PRO A 149 -11.26 -15.91 5.13
CA PRO A 149 -10.57 -15.70 6.41
C PRO A 149 -9.13 -16.25 6.45
N GLU A 150 -8.87 -17.38 5.79
CA GLU A 150 -7.53 -17.97 5.68
C GLU A 150 -6.49 -17.05 5.00
N LEU A 151 -6.94 -16.17 4.10
CA LEU A 151 -6.05 -15.20 3.46
C LEU A 151 -5.65 -14.08 4.41
N ALA A 152 -6.51 -13.74 5.39
CA ALA A 152 -6.24 -12.64 6.31
C ALA A 152 -4.94 -12.86 7.08
N LEU A 153 -4.60 -14.11 7.43
CA LEU A 153 -3.40 -14.46 8.21
C LEU A 153 -2.27 -15.07 7.36
N ARG A 154 -2.42 -15.10 6.04
CA ARG A 154 -1.46 -15.73 5.15
C ARG A 154 -0.09 -15.04 5.23
N PRO A 155 1.01 -15.78 5.50
CA PRO A 155 2.36 -15.23 5.42
C PRO A 155 2.71 -14.81 4.00
N VAL A 156 3.33 -13.63 3.84
CA VAL A 156 3.75 -13.10 2.54
C VAL A 156 5.26 -13.30 2.38
N PRO A 157 5.73 -14.08 1.40
CA PRO A 157 7.17 -14.33 1.23
C PRO A 157 7.93 -13.05 0.81
N GLU A 158 9.26 -13.00 1.07
CA GLU A 158 10.07 -11.83 0.71
C GLU A 158 10.28 -11.65 -0.79
N ARG A 159 10.61 -12.72 -1.52
CA ARG A 159 10.84 -12.71 -2.99
C ARG A 159 11.76 -11.58 -3.48
N GLU A 160 12.82 -11.26 -2.74
CA GLU A 160 13.69 -10.10 -3.02
C GLU A 160 14.35 -10.17 -4.41
N LYS A 161 14.71 -11.37 -4.87
CA LYS A 161 15.46 -11.60 -6.11
C LYS A 161 14.57 -11.85 -7.34
N GLU A 162 13.26 -11.91 -7.14
CA GLU A 162 12.32 -12.30 -8.20
C GLU A 162 11.91 -11.13 -9.09
N TYR A 163 11.25 -11.46 -10.21
CA TYR A 163 10.68 -10.45 -11.09
C TYR A 163 9.52 -9.71 -10.38
N PRO A 164 9.52 -8.36 -10.35
CA PRO A 164 8.49 -7.59 -9.66
C PRO A 164 7.22 -7.54 -10.51
N ASP A 165 6.20 -8.29 -10.09
CA ASP A 165 4.86 -8.25 -10.68
C ASP A 165 3.83 -8.31 -9.55
N ALA A 166 2.78 -7.50 -9.64
CA ALA A 166 1.78 -7.36 -8.57
C ALA A 166 1.10 -8.70 -8.20
N GLY A 167 1.00 -9.64 -9.15
CA GLY A 167 0.46 -10.97 -8.91
C GLY A 167 1.42 -11.96 -8.26
N ARG A 168 2.72 -11.63 -8.10
CA ARG A 168 3.75 -12.57 -7.60
C ARG A 168 3.56 -12.95 -6.13
N PHE A 169 2.92 -12.10 -5.35
CA PHE A 169 2.56 -12.44 -3.97
C PHE A 169 1.26 -13.26 -3.87
N GLY A 170 0.52 -13.42 -4.98
CA GLY A 170 -0.84 -13.97 -4.97
C GLY A 170 -1.79 -13.07 -4.18
N ASP A 171 -2.81 -13.65 -3.57
CA ASP A 171 -3.74 -12.89 -2.73
C ASP A 171 -3.08 -12.44 -1.43
N LEU A 172 -2.83 -11.13 -1.36
CA LEU A 172 -2.29 -10.48 -0.18
C LEU A 172 -3.32 -10.52 0.97
N PRO A 173 -2.86 -10.44 2.23
CA PRO A 173 -3.71 -10.48 3.41
C PRO A 173 -4.42 -9.13 3.68
N ALA A 174 -4.70 -8.38 2.63
CA ALA A 174 -5.50 -7.17 2.64
C ALA A 174 -6.38 -7.14 1.38
N TYR A 175 -7.56 -6.52 1.45
CA TYR A 175 -8.35 -6.25 0.24
C TYR A 175 -8.00 -4.89 -0.38
N GLY A 176 -7.50 -3.93 0.41
CA GLY A 176 -7.23 -2.56 -0.02
C GLY A 176 -5.73 -2.26 -0.17
N LEU A 177 -5.01 -2.16 0.96
CA LEU A 177 -3.59 -1.77 1.00
C LEU A 177 -2.76 -2.78 1.82
N TYR A 178 -1.65 -3.24 1.24
CA TYR A 178 -0.62 -4.00 1.95
C TYR A 178 0.71 -3.25 1.88
N CYS A 179 1.24 -2.82 3.03
CA CYS A 179 2.51 -2.09 3.11
C CYS A 179 3.49 -2.87 3.99
N ARG A 180 4.70 -3.16 3.47
CA ARG A 180 5.74 -3.88 4.22
C ARG A 180 7.13 -3.27 4.09
N HIS A 181 7.87 -3.11 5.19
CA HIS A 181 9.21 -2.49 5.22
C HIS A 181 9.18 -1.04 4.72
N LEU A 182 8.52 -0.16 5.48
CA LEU A 182 8.43 1.28 5.18
C LEU A 182 8.95 2.12 6.33
N ASP A 183 9.43 3.31 6.01
CA ASP A 183 9.77 4.36 6.96
C ASP A 183 9.21 5.71 6.48
N GLY A 184 8.36 6.35 7.27
CA GLY A 184 7.73 7.61 6.89
C GLY A 184 6.57 7.43 5.90
N LEU A 185 5.68 6.48 6.17
CA LEU A 185 4.43 6.30 5.41
C LEU A 185 3.36 7.31 5.90
N VAL A 186 2.77 8.07 4.99
CA VAL A 186 1.60 8.89 5.29
C VAL A 186 0.40 8.37 4.50
N LEU A 187 -0.67 8.04 5.22
CA LEU A 187 -1.99 7.70 4.69
C LEU A 187 -2.96 8.81 5.09
N ASP A 188 -3.48 9.58 4.13
CA ASP A 188 -4.38 10.72 4.41
C ASP A 188 -5.62 10.70 3.51
N GLY A 189 -6.81 10.57 4.08
CA GLY A 189 -8.05 10.55 3.30
C GLY A 189 -8.22 9.26 2.49
N ILE A 190 -8.08 8.12 3.17
CA ILE A 190 -8.16 6.80 2.55
C ILE A 190 -9.58 6.22 2.69
N ASN A 191 -10.21 5.89 1.56
CA ASN A 191 -11.52 5.23 1.48
C ASN A 191 -11.43 3.89 0.75
N LEU A 192 -11.75 2.80 1.44
CA LEU A 192 -11.62 1.45 0.90
C LEU A 192 -12.92 0.67 1.02
N ASP A 193 -13.37 0.09 -0.09
CA ASP A 193 -14.61 -0.69 -0.20
C ASP A 193 -14.34 -1.99 -0.99
N PHE A 194 -15.31 -2.90 -0.98
CA PHE A 194 -15.33 -4.11 -1.79
C PHE A 194 -16.74 -4.43 -2.29
N GLU A 195 -16.83 -4.98 -3.51
CA GLU A 195 -18.08 -5.42 -4.14
C GLU A 195 -18.63 -6.69 -3.49
N GLU A 196 -17.83 -7.76 -3.50
CA GLU A 196 -18.14 -9.04 -2.87
C GLU A 196 -17.59 -9.12 -1.44
N PRO A 197 -18.27 -9.81 -0.50
CA PRO A 197 -17.79 -9.97 0.87
C PRO A 197 -16.33 -10.46 0.94
N ASP A 198 -15.52 -9.77 1.74
CA ASP A 198 -14.10 -10.05 1.91
C ASP A 198 -13.76 -10.08 3.40
N SER A 199 -13.13 -11.15 3.86
CA SER A 199 -12.74 -11.33 5.26
C SER A 199 -11.34 -10.82 5.60
N ARG A 200 -10.58 -10.31 4.61
CA ARG A 200 -9.25 -9.75 4.84
C ARG A 200 -9.36 -8.34 5.41
N PRO A 201 -8.41 -7.88 6.24
CA PRO A 201 -8.31 -6.48 6.62
C PRO A 201 -8.31 -5.53 5.41
N ALA A 202 -8.77 -4.31 5.62
CA ALA A 202 -8.66 -3.26 4.60
C ALA A 202 -7.20 -2.88 4.36
N ILE A 203 -6.46 -2.74 5.47
CA ILE A 203 -5.07 -2.28 5.48
C ILE A 203 -4.24 -3.19 6.36
N VAL A 204 -3.07 -3.58 5.86
CA VAL A 204 -2.02 -4.24 6.65
C VAL A 204 -0.75 -3.43 6.54
N LEU A 205 -0.21 -3.03 7.69
CA LEU A 205 1.15 -2.50 7.83
C LEU A 205 1.99 -3.56 8.54
N ASP A 206 3.13 -3.92 7.95
CA ASP A 206 4.03 -4.96 8.44
C ASP A 206 5.48 -4.46 8.42
N ASP A 207 6.13 -4.36 9.58
CA ASP A 207 7.43 -3.72 9.73
C ASP A 207 7.46 -2.30 9.12
N VAL A 208 6.72 -1.39 9.75
CA VAL A 208 6.63 0.01 9.33
C VAL A 208 7.00 0.92 10.50
N ALA A 209 7.90 1.88 10.25
CA ALA A 209 8.25 2.93 11.20
C ALA A 209 7.74 4.30 10.73
N ASN A 210 7.51 5.20 11.68
CA ASN A 210 7.15 6.60 11.41
C ASN A 210 5.89 6.73 10.53
N ALA A 211 4.86 5.92 10.76
CA ALA A 211 3.62 5.98 9.98
C ALA A 211 2.62 6.98 10.56
N ASP A 212 1.94 7.73 9.69
CA ASP A 212 0.84 8.62 10.06
C ASP A 212 -0.43 8.23 9.29
N LEU A 213 -1.44 7.78 10.03
CA LEU A 213 -2.73 7.35 9.51
C LEU A 213 -3.77 8.42 9.84
N ARG A 214 -4.28 9.09 8.82
CA ARG A 214 -5.20 10.22 8.91
C ARG A 214 -6.45 10.01 8.08
N ALA A 215 -7.60 10.38 8.63
CA ALA A 215 -8.86 10.44 7.87
C ALA A 215 -9.17 9.13 7.11
N LEU A 216 -9.02 7.99 7.78
CA LEU A 216 -9.25 6.66 7.23
C LEU A 216 -10.68 6.20 7.51
N ALA A 217 -11.40 5.79 6.46
CA ALA A 217 -12.66 5.07 6.57
C ALA A 217 -12.69 3.91 5.57
N ALA A 218 -12.87 2.69 6.08
CA ALA A 218 -12.87 1.48 5.26
C ALA A 218 -14.03 0.56 5.66
N LYS A 219 -14.63 -0.11 4.67
CA LYS A 219 -15.68 -1.11 4.91
C LYS A 219 -15.14 -2.24 5.78
N PRO A 220 -15.81 -2.61 6.88
CA PRO A 220 -15.30 -3.65 7.75
C PRO A 220 -15.27 -5.00 7.02
N PRO A 221 -14.25 -5.84 7.27
CA PRO A 221 -14.20 -7.17 6.73
C PRO A 221 -15.38 -8.02 7.22
N GLU A 222 -15.74 -9.04 6.44
CA GLU A 222 -16.68 -10.05 6.90
C GLU A 222 -16.07 -10.90 8.03
N GLY A 223 -16.86 -11.16 9.08
CA GLY A 223 -16.43 -11.89 10.26
C GLY A 223 -15.87 -10.98 11.35
N ASP A 224 -14.94 -11.51 12.15
CA ASP A 224 -14.41 -10.83 13.34
C ASP A 224 -13.01 -10.23 13.12
N GLY A 225 -12.55 -10.17 11.86
CA GLY A 225 -11.25 -9.59 11.50
C GLY A 225 -11.18 -8.08 11.75
N PRO A 226 -9.98 -7.53 11.99
CA PRO A 226 -9.80 -6.09 12.16
C PRO A 226 -9.85 -5.35 10.82
N VAL A 227 -10.27 -4.08 10.83
CA VAL A 227 -10.19 -3.21 9.63
C VAL A 227 -8.74 -2.93 9.26
N VAL A 228 -7.89 -2.66 10.26
CA VAL A 228 -6.47 -2.36 10.10
C VAL A 228 -5.65 -3.37 10.91
N ARG A 229 -4.61 -3.94 10.32
CA ARG A 229 -3.61 -4.72 11.07
C ARG A 229 -2.26 -4.01 11.07
N LEU A 230 -1.69 -3.87 12.27
CA LEU A 230 -0.39 -3.27 12.53
C LEU A 230 0.54 -4.34 13.11
N GLN A 231 1.42 -4.88 12.28
CA GLN A 231 2.41 -5.89 12.66
C GLN A 231 3.80 -5.24 12.74
N ASN A 232 4.45 -5.30 13.91
CA ASN A 232 5.77 -4.70 14.13
C ASN A 232 5.83 -3.20 13.73
N VAL A 233 4.77 -2.46 14.03
CA VAL A 233 4.66 -1.03 13.68
C VAL A 233 5.23 -0.17 14.79
N ARG A 234 6.05 0.82 14.41
CA ARG A 234 6.81 1.66 15.34
C ARG A 234 6.59 3.14 15.09
N ASP A 235 6.63 3.95 16.15
CA ASP A 235 6.65 5.42 16.09
C ASP A 235 5.52 5.98 15.20
N SER A 236 4.30 5.51 15.44
CA SER A 236 3.18 5.75 14.53
C SER A 236 2.03 6.47 15.20
N PHE A 237 1.29 7.26 14.41
CA PHE A 237 0.16 8.04 14.90
C PHE A 237 -1.11 7.78 14.08
N VAL A 238 -2.23 7.61 14.80
CA VAL A 238 -3.55 7.33 14.22
C VAL A 238 -4.52 8.44 14.62
N GLN A 239 -5.03 9.21 13.66
CA GLN A 239 -5.88 10.37 13.95
C GLN A 239 -6.99 10.60 12.92
N GLY A 240 -8.11 11.16 13.36
CA GLY A 240 -9.24 11.49 12.49
C GLY A 240 -9.83 10.28 11.74
N CYS A 241 -9.53 9.05 12.17
CA CYS A 241 -10.06 7.83 11.59
C CYS A 241 -11.48 7.58 12.09
N ARG A 242 -12.26 6.83 11.30
CA ARG A 242 -13.64 6.46 11.65
C ARG A 242 -13.86 4.96 11.51
N ALA A 243 -14.54 4.37 12.49
CA ALA A 243 -15.15 3.05 12.36
C ALA A 243 -16.49 3.17 11.63
N LEU A 244 -16.72 2.35 10.62
CA LEU A 244 -18.02 2.27 9.94
C LEU A 244 -18.95 1.28 10.68
N ALA A 245 -20.25 1.39 10.44
CA ALA A 245 -21.23 0.46 11.01
C ALA A 245 -20.87 -0.99 10.68
N GLY A 246 -20.98 -1.88 11.67
CA GLY A 246 -20.57 -3.29 11.55
C GLY A 246 -19.10 -3.55 11.87
N THR A 247 -18.32 -2.54 12.26
CA THR A 247 -16.92 -2.75 12.67
C THR A 247 -16.86 -3.53 13.99
N ARG A 248 -16.19 -4.68 13.98
CA ARG A 248 -15.86 -5.45 15.19
C ARG A 248 -14.65 -4.82 15.88
N THR A 249 -13.47 -5.13 15.36
CA THR A 249 -12.21 -4.52 15.78
C THR A 249 -11.79 -3.49 14.73
N TRP A 250 -11.49 -2.25 15.13
CA TRP A 250 -10.97 -1.27 14.16
C TRP A 250 -9.51 -1.57 13.82
N ALA A 251 -8.61 -1.64 14.81
CA ALA A 251 -7.22 -2.05 14.59
C ALA A 251 -6.76 -3.18 15.52
N ALA A 252 -5.97 -4.10 14.96
CA ALA A 252 -5.22 -5.09 15.74
C ALA A 252 -3.71 -4.83 15.64
N LEU A 253 -3.05 -4.76 16.79
CA LEU A 253 -1.61 -4.59 16.96
C LEU A 253 -0.99 -5.94 17.35
N ALA A 254 0.11 -6.30 16.71
CA ALA A 254 0.86 -7.52 16.99
C ALA A 254 2.36 -7.32 16.74
N GLY A 255 3.17 -8.23 17.26
CA GLY A 255 4.62 -8.26 17.02
C GLY A 255 5.44 -7.63 18.13
N ALA A 256 6.51 -8.32 18.52
CA ALA A 256 7.42 -7.94 19.59
C ALA A 256 8.19 -6.63 19.34
N GLN A 257 8.25 -6.16 18.09
CA GLN A 257 8.89 -4.90 17.74
C GLN A 257 7.91 -3.71 17.74
N THR A 258 6.63 -3.92 18.01
CA THR A 258 5.64 -2.84 18.06
C THR A 258 5.94 -1.90 19.23
N ALA A 259 6.01 -0.59 18.95
CA ALA A 259 6.39 0.41 19.95
C ALA A 259 5.88 1.81 19.57
N HIS A 260 5.61 2.66 20.55
CA HIS A 260 5.27 4.08 20.32
C HIS A 260 4.13 4.30 19.29
N VAL A 261 3.05 3.51 19.40
CA VAL A 261 1.83 3.72 18.61
C VAL A 261 0.87 4.58 19.43
N HIS A 262 0.52 5.74 18.88
CA HIS A 262 -0.36 6.71 19.52
C HIS A 262 -1.65 6.86 18.71
N GLU A 263 -2.76 7.14 19.40
CA GLU A 263 -4.02 7.51 18.74
C GLU A 263 -4.66 8.74 19.40
N ALA A 264 -5.23 9.63 18.58
CA ALA A 264 -5.96 10.80 19.07
C ALA A 264 -7.05 11.26 18.08
N GLY A 265 -8.17 11.76 18.59
CA GLY A 265 -9.18 12.45 17.77
C GLY A 265 -9.87 11.54 16.74
N ASN A 266 -10.11 10.28 17.10
CA ASN A 266 -10.77 9.29 16.26
C ASN A 266 -12.25 9.09 16.64
N ASP A 267 -13.08 8.70 15.67
CA ASP A 267 -14.48 8.32 15.87
C ASP A 267 -14.66 6.81 15.70
N PHE A 268 -14.40 6.07 16.78
CA PHE A 268 -14.56 4.61 16.82
C PHE A 268 -15.89 4.18 17.48
N SER A 269 -16.88 5.07 17.53
CA SER A 269 -18.18 4.81 18.16
C SER A 269 -18.95 3.63 17.56
N GLN A 270 -18.65 3.26 16.31
CA GLN A 270 -19.25 2.12 15.59
C GLN A 270 -18.39 0.84 15.66
N ALA A 271 -17.24 0.87 16.33
CA ALA A 271 -16.44 -0.33 16.58
C ALA A 271 -16.89 -0.99 17.89
N THR A 272 -16.99 -2.33 17.91
CA THR A 272 -17.13 -3.07 19.17
C THR A 272 -15.89 -2.89 20.05
N LYS A 273 -14.71 -2.90 19.41
CA LYS A 273 -13.41 -2.72 20.03
C LYS A 273 -12.55 -1.80 19.14
N PRO A 274 -12.18 -0.59 19.58
CA PRO A 274 -11.31 0.27 18.79
C PRO A 274 -9.95 -0.38 18.50
N PHE A 275 -9.29 -0.91 19.53
CA PHE A 275 -7.96 -1.52 19.41
C PHE A 275 -7.87 -2.86 20.13
N GLU A 276 -7.20 -3.80 19.49
CA GLU A 276 -6.83 -5.10 20.02
C GLU A 276 -5.32 -5.29 20.01
N LEU A 277 -4.76 -5.74 21.13
CA LEU A 277 -3.33 -5.97 21.27
C LEU A 277 -3.11 -7.47 21.45
N ALA A 278 -2.26 -8.05 20.61
CA ALA A 278 -1.81 -9.42 20.79
C ALA A 278 -0.85 -9.54 21.99
N GLY A 279 -0.71 -10.75 22.53
CA GLY A 279 0.09 -11.00 23.74
C GLY A 279 1.59 -10.78 23.58
N ASP A 280 2.09 -10.66 22.35
CA ASP A 280 3.48 -10.36 22.03
C ASP A 280 3.78 -8.85 21.88
N VAL A 281 2.76 -7.98 21.99
CA VAL A 281 2.94 -6.53 21.99
C VAL A 281 3.55 -6.07 23.32
N PRO A 282 4.69 -5.36 23.33
CA PRO A 282 5.30 -4.87 24.56
C PRO A 282 4.38 -3.94 25.38
N LEU A 283 4.50 -4.00 26.71
CA LEU A 283 3.78 -3.10 27.60
C LEU A 283 4.15 -1.63 27.31
N GLY A 284 3.14 -0.76 27.20
CA GLY A 284 3.35 0.66 26.91
C GLY A 284 3.64 0.98 25.44
N ALA A 285 3.66 -0.02 24.55
CA ALA A 285 3.83 0.18 23.10
C ALA A 285 2.67 0.95 22.44
N PHE A 286 1.49 0.95 23.07
CA PHE A 286 0.31 1.65 22.57
C PHE A 286 -0.22 2.63 23.62
N LYS A 287 -0.56 3.85 23.20
CA LYS A 287 -1.10 4.91 24.05
C LYS A 287 -2.29 5.59 23.39
N ILE A 288 -3.33 5.82 24.19
CA ILE A 288 -4.48 6.64 23.83
C ILE A 288 -4.21 8.03 24.37
N GLU A 289 -4.09 9.02 23.48
CA GLU A 289 -4.02 10.43 23.88
C GLU A 289 -5.44 10.88 24.23
N SER A 290 -5.78 10.84 25.52
CA SER A 290 -7.02 11.45 25.98
C SER A 290 -6.93 12.96 25.79
N SER A 291 -8.03 13.58 25.35
CA SER A 291 -8.19 15.03 25.46
C SER A 291 -8.19 15.40 26.94
N ALA A 292 -7.00 15.62 27.50
CA ALA A 292 -6.86 16.20 28.83
C ALA A 292 -7.61 17.54 28.82
N GLY A 293 -8.65 17.60 29.64
CA GLY A 293 -9.51 18.76 29.76
C GLY A 293 -8.72 20.05 29.95
N ARG A 294 -9.14 21.07 29.22
CA ARG A 294 -9.01 22.47 29.60
C ARG A 294 -10.39 23.10 29.54
#